data_AF-A0A5N5MKS0-F1
#
_entry.id   AF-A0A5N5MKS0-F1
#
_cell.length_a   1.000
_cell.length_b   1.000
_cell.length_c   1.000
_cell.angle_alpha   90.00
_cell.angle_beta   90.00
_cell.angle_gamma   90.00
#
_symmetry.space_group_name_H-M   'P 1'
#
loop_
_entity.id
_entity.type
_entity.pdbx_description
1 polymer ?
#
loop_
_entity_poly.entity_id
_entity_poly.type
_entity_poly.pdbx_seq_one_letter_code
_entity_poly.pdbx_strand_id
1 'polypeptide(L)'
;MIFVGVRLFLLSFLGSSYALIPKCFQMKEEIYHLQHSLISESNVTTLADGNGLYDPECDPSGLFKAKQCNNSDVCWCVDSAGVRQSDNGDRNLQCEEPAGQNWVRIEMKHKETSNPLEPSQLQRAIASAIQERDNVDPNLNSKTEVKYDVDARLITIEVRKNPDDQTQDLSLLTYYMEKDVVVQSLFNDQMKFEPTVEGEKLEIESIMVYYVDEKEPTKSKQTLTTGFLTATGVFVMATCVGLLILFLIRRQKRNQYEKAQTSEMEEI
;
A
#
# COMPACT_ATOMS: atom_id res chain seq x y z
N MET A 1 35.53 46.67 25.82
CA MET A 1 34.08 46.50 25.66
C MET A 1 33.68 47.36 24.45
N ILE A 2 33.84 46.97 23.19
CA ILE A 2 33.15 45.92 22.41
C ILE A 2 31.65 45.85 22.74
N PHE A 3 30.85 46.57 21.95
CA PHE A 3 29.65 46.06 21.26
C PHE A 3 29.28 47.08 20.16
N VAL A 4 29.77 46.83 18.94
CA VAL A 4 29.31 47.51 17.72
C VAL A 4 28.03 46.79 17.28
N GLY A 5 26.93 47.54 17.21
CA GLY A 5 25.64 47.03 16.74
C GLY A 5 25.72 46.58 15.29
N VAL A 6 25.47 45.28 15.07
CA VAL A 6 25.41 44.68 13.74
C VAL A 6 23.94 44.42 13.39
N ARG A 7 23.51 45.10 12.32
CA ARG A 7 22.46 44.74 11.33
C ARG A 7 21.05 44.41 11.83
N LEU A 8 20.12 45.31 11.53
CA LEU A 8 18.79 44.93 11.03
C LEU A 8 18.59 45.57 9.66
N PHE A 9 19.15 44.94 8.63
CA PHE A 9 18.91 45.27 7.23
C PHE A 9 18.00 44.18 6.66
N LEU A 10 16.80 44.60 6.20
CA LEU A 10 16.00 44.04 5.11
C LEU A 10 16.01 42.51 4.91
N LEU A 11 14.90 41.85 5.25
CA LEU A 11 14.31 40.77 4.44
C LEU A 11 12.78 40.74 4.68
N SER A 12 12.08 41.72 4.12
CA SER A 12 10.71 41.54 3.64
C SER A 12 10.78 40.90 2.25
N PHE A 13 9.89 39.95 1.98
CA PHE A 13 9.77 39.11 0.76
C PHE A 13 10.68 37.87 0.68
N LEU A 14 10.38 36.87 1.51
CA LEU A 14 10.38 35.50 1.02
C LEU A 14 8.92 35.02 1.10
N GLY A 15 8.27 34.88 -0.05
CA GLY A 15 7.09 34.04 -0.13
C GLY A 15 7.53 32.65 0.31
N SER A 16 7.12 32.24 1.51
CA SER A 16 7.24 30.83 1.92
C SER A 16 6.32 30.05 1.01
N SER A 17 6.89 29.50 -0.07
CA SER A 17 6.39 28.22 -0.57
C SER A 17 6.62 27.24 0.57
N TYR A 18 5.56 26.97 1.34
CA TYR A 18 5.61 25.93 2.37
C TYR A 18 5.85 24.62 1.62
N ALA A 19 7.03 24.03 1.78
CA ALA A 19 7.28 22.70 1.25
C ALA A 19 6.29 21.73 1.91
N LEU A 20 5.54 20.98 1.10
CA LEU A 20 4.61 19.96 1.59
C LEU A 20 5.36 18.92 2.44
N ILE A 21 4.73 18.47 3.52
CA ILE A 21 5.31 17.46 4.40
C ILE A 21 5.07 16.09 3.75
N PRO A 22 6.09 15.24 3.53
CA PRO A 22 5.91 13.91 2.95
C PRO A 22 4.89 13.02 3.71
N LYS A 23 4.17 12.17 2.98
CA LYS A 23 3.09 11.31 3.52
C LYS A 23 3.55 10.45 4.71
N CYS A 24 4.73 9.85 4.62
CA CYS A 24 5.24 8.98 5.68
C CYS A 24 5.40 9.72 7.02
N PHE A 25 5.93 10.95 6.98
CA PHE A 25 6.09 11.75 8.20
C PHE A 25 4.75 12.18 8.78
N GLN A 26 3.80 12.61 7.94
CA GLN A 26 2.47 12.98 8.41
C GLN A 26 1.75 11.79 9.07
N MET A 27 1.83 10.61 8.46
CA MET A 27 1.24 9.39 8.98
C MET A 27 1.87 8.96 10.31
N LYS A 28 3.19 9.14 10.44
CA LYS A 28 3.91 8.89 11.69
C LYS A 28 3.45 9.81 12.82
N GLU A 29 3.31 11.09 12.52
CA GLU A 29 2.81 12.09 13.48
C GLU A 29 1.36 11.80 13.89
N GLU A 30 0.50 11.44 12.94
CA GLU A 30 -0.88 11.01 13.21
C GLU A 30 -0.92 9.84 14.18
N ILE A 31 -0.16 8.79 13.92
CA ILE A 31 -0.10 7.62 14.80
C ILE A 31 0.46 8.00 16.17
N TYR A 32 1.50 8.83 16.23
CA TYR A 32 2.03 9.33 17.49
C TYR A 32 0.95 10.06 18.28
N HIS A 33 0.19 10.97 17.67
CA HIS A 33 -0.91 11.66 18.33
C HIS A 33 -2.01 10.70 18.77
N LEU A 34 -2.43 9.75 17.94
CA LEU A 34 -3.46 8.77 18.30
C LEU A 34 -3.04 7.89 19.48
N GLN A 35 -1.76 7.48 19.54
CA GLN A 35 -1.22 6.71 20.66
C GLN A 35 -1.15 7.52 21.96
N HIS A 36 -0.90 8.82 21.88
CA HIS A 36 -0.68 9.69 23.06
C HIS A 36 -1.94 10.47 23.50
N SER A 37 -2.99 10.55 22.68
CA SER A 37 -4.21 11.35 22.94
C SER A 37 -5.26 10.66 23.83
N LEU A 38 -4.85 9.79 24.76
CA LEU A 38 -5.71 9.29 25.85
C LEU A 38 -6.99 8.54 25.43
N ILE A 39 -6.95 7.68 24.40
CA ILE A 39 -7.82 6.50 24.39
C ILE A 39 -6.96 5.31 24.83
N SER A 40 -7.06 5.00 26.11
CA SER A 40 -6.57 3.75 26.71
C SER A 40 -7.41 2.57 26.20
N GLU A 41 -7.35 2.30 24.90
CA GLU A 41 -7.83 1.04 24.37
C GLU A 41 -6.69 0.34 23.65
N SER A 42 -6.46 -0.89 24.07
CA SER A 42 -5.66 -1.93 23.40
C SER A 42 -6.05 -2.23 21.95
N ASN A 43 -6.88 -1.38 21.32
CA ASN A 43 -7.46 -1.53 19.98
C ASN A 43 -6.90 -0.51 18.96
N VAL A 44 -6.01 0.42 19.35
CA VAL A 44 -5.42 1.38 18.40
C VAL A 44 -4.63 0.66 17.29
N THR A 45 -3.97 -0.45 17.62
CA THR A 45 -3.21 -1.26 16.63
C THR A 45 -4.12 -1.96 15.63
N THR A 46 -5.32 -2.40 16.03
CA THR A 46 -6.27 -3.12 15.15
C THR A 46 -7.11 -2.18 14.29
N LEU A 47 -7.41 -0.97 14.76
CA LEU A 47 -8.11 0.07 13.99
C LEU A 47 -7.22 0.67 12.89
N ALA A 48 -5.91 0.76 13.16
CA ALA A 48 -4.95 1.27 12.21
C ALA A 48 -4.76 0.27 11.04
N ASP A 49 -4.52 -1.01 11.35
CA ASP A 49 -4.20 -2.06 10.35
C ASP A 49 -5.32 -2.29 9.32
N GLY A 50 -6.59 -2.10 9.72
CA GLY A 50 -7.75 -2.25 8.83
C GLY A 50 -8.03 -1.04 7.92
N ASN A 51 -7.57 0.14 8.30
CA ASN A 51 -7.79 1.39 7.55
C ASN A 51 -6.53 1.85 6.78
N GLY A 52 -5.50 1.00 6.70
CA GLY A 52 -4.23 1.33 6.03
C GLY A 52 -3.34 2.28 6.83
N LEU A 53 -3.63 2.51 8.12
CA LEU A 53 -2.81 3.33 9.02
C LEU A 53 -1.90 2.42 9.87
N TYR A 54 -0.67 2.80 10.14
CA TYR A 54 0.31 2.06 10.96
C TYR A 54 1.46 3.01 11.30
N ASP A 55 2.25 2.71 12.35
CA ASP A 55 3.46 3.49 12.66
C ASP A 55 4.53 3.20 11.60
N PRO A 56 4.82 4.13 10.67
CA PRO A 56 5.67 3.81 9.54
C PRO A 56 7.15 4.08 9.84
N GLU A 57 7.99 3.25 9.26
CA GLU A 57 9.41 3.51 9.08
C GLU A 57 9.63 4.36 7.83
N CYS A 58 10.04 5.60 8.05
CA CYS A 58 10.42 6.54 7.00
C CYS A 58 11.95 6.62 6.85
N ASP A 59 12.41 6.95 5.66
CA ASP A 59 13.79 7.37 5.41
C ASP A 59 13.99 8.87 5.75
N PRO A 60 15.21 9.41 5.67
CA PRO A 60 15.47 10.83 5.97
C PRO A 60 14.80 11.83 5.02
N SER A 61 14.37 11.39 3.84
CA SER A 61 13.64 12.21 2.86
C SER A 61 12.13 12.21 3.08
N GLY A 62 11.63 11.35 3.97
CA GLY A 62 10.21 11.20 4.27
C GLY A 62 9.48 10.21 3.35
N LEU A 63 10.22 9.39 2.61
CA LEU A 63 9.68 8.27 1.85
C LEU A 63 9.54 7.04 2.74
N PHE A 64 8.58 6.17 2.41
CA PHE A 64 8.42 4.89 3.09
C PHE A 64 9.61 3.99 2.79
N LYS A 65 10.16 3.34 3.82
CA LYS A 65 11.04 2.20 3.58
C LYS A 65 10.21 1.05 3.01
N ALA A 66 10.76 0.36 2.01
CA ALA A 66 10.09 -0.76 1.36
C ALA A 66 9.64 -1.87 2.33
N LYS A 67 10.43 -2.11 3.38
CA LYS A 67 10.08 -3.03 4.46
C LYS A 67 9.57 -2.24 5.66
N GLN A 68 8.38 -2.60 6.11
CA GLN A 68 7.77 -2.11 7.34
C GLN A 68 7.69 -3.26 8.34
N CYS A 69 7.89 -2.98 9.62
CA CYS A 69 7.83 -3.98 10.68
C CYS A 69 7.08 -3.42 11.89
N ASN A 70 6.31 -4.28 12.56
CA ASN A 70 5.68 -3.93 13.84
C ASN A 70 6.55 -4.35 15.03
N ASN A 71 6.13 -3.96 16.24
CA ASN A 71 6.83 -4.28 17.50
C ASN A 71 6.88 -5.80 17.83
N SER A 72 6.12 -6.64 17.12
CA SER A 72 6.11 -8.10 17.29
C SER A 72 7.00 -8.81 16.27
N ASP A 73 7.91 -8.08 15.62
CA ASP A 73 8.84 -8.59 14.59
C ASP A 73 8.19 -9.16 13.34
N VAL A 74 6.91 -8.85 13.13
CA VAL A 74 6.19 -9.15 11.90
C VAL A 74 6.46 -8.02 10.91
N CYS A 75 6.94 -8.38 9.73
CA CYS A 75 7.28 -7.43 8.67
C CYS A 75 6.45 -7.65 7.41
N TRP A 76 6.28 -6.61 6.61
CA TRP A 76 5.62 -6.65 5.30
C TRP A 76 6.27 -5.66 4.35
N CYS A 77 6.04 -5.85 3.05
CA CYS A 77 6.49 -4.93 2.02
C CYS A 77 5.40 -3.91 1.69
N VAL A 78 5.82 -2.69 1.39
CA VAL A 78 4.95 -1.58 0.96
C VAL A 78 5.46 -0.94 -0.33
N ASP A 79 4.55 -0.31 -1.07
CA ASP A 79 4.89 0.55 -2.21
C ASP A 79 5.32 1.96 -1.76
N SER A 80 5.61 2.85 -2.73
CA SER A 80 6.01 4.23 -2.42
C SER A 80 4.91 5.06 -1.76
N ALA A 81 3.65 4.66 -1.87
CA ALA A 81 2.51 5.28 -1.19
C ALA A 81 2.30 4.74 0.23
N GLY A 82 3.12 3.77 0.67
CA GLY A 82 3.02 3.12 1.97
C GLY A 82 1.93 2.04 2.03
N VAL A 83 1.36 1.64 0.89
CA VAL A 83 0.32 0.60 0.83
C VAL A 83 0.96 -0.78 0.82
N ARG A 84 0.37 -1.69 1.56
CA ARG A 84 0.86 -3.06 1.75
C ARG A 84 0.75 -3.89 0.47
N GLN A 85 1.87 -4.51 0.08
CA GLN A 85 2.01 -5.33 -1.14
C GLN A 85 2.35 -6.81 -0.88
N SER A 86 2.50 -7.22 0.39
CA SER A 86 2.86 -8.61 0.73
C SER A 86 2.13 -9.17 1.94
N ASP A 87 2.14 -10.49 2.06
CA ASP A 87 1.84 -11.20 3.29
C ASP A 87 2.88 -10.91 4.38
N ASN A 88 2.55 -11.27 5.62
CA ASN A 88 3.43 -11.15 6.77
C ASN A 88 4.66 -12.06 6.60
N GLY A 89 5.82 -11.51 6.92
CA GLY A 89 7.10 -12.21 7.02
C GLY A 89 7.81 -11.89 8.33
N ASP A 90 9.00 -12.44 8.48
CA ASP A 90 9.90 -12.13 9.60
C ASP A 90 10.86 -10.98 9.21
N ARG A 91 11.81 -10.68 10.10
CA ARG A 91 12.85 -9.66 9.85
C ARG A 91 13.74 -9.94 8.63
N ASN A 92 13.81 -11.20 8.17
CA ASN A 92 14.60 -11.61 7.01
C ASN A 92 13.86 -11.36 5.68
N LEU A 93 12.59 -10.94 5.73
CA LEU A 93 11.83 -10.54 4.56
C LEU A 93 12.64 -9.52 3.74
N GLN A 94 12.80 -9.82 2.45
CA GLN A 94 13.45 -8.94 1.48
C GLN A 94 12.37 -8.26 0.67
N CYS A 95 12.36 -6.93 0.71
CA CYS A 95 11.48 -6.12 -0.11
C CYS A 95 12.32 -5.47 -1.20
N GLU A 96 11.81 -5.53 -2.43
CA GLU A 96 12.38 -4.78 -3.54
C GLU A 96 12.15 -3.27 -3.33
N GLU A 97 12.79 -2.43 -4.14
CA GLU A 97 12.57 -0.99 -4.09
C GLU A 97 11.06 -0.68 -4.32
N PRO A 98 10.46 0.25 -3.55
CA PRO A 98 9.03 0.50 -3.63
C PRO A 98 8.65 0.96 -5.03
N ALA A 99 7.67 0.30 -5.65
CA ALA A 99 7.17 0.73 -6.94
C ALA A 99 6.47 2.09 -6.80
N GLY A 100 6.75 2.99 -7.75
CA GLY A 100 6.01 4.24 -7.90
C GLY A 100 4.61 3.99 -8.48
N GLN A 101 3.69 4.92 -8.19
CA GLN A 101 2.34 4.88 -8.74
C GLN A 101 2.34 5.38 -10.18
N ASN A 102 1.72 4.62 -11.08
CA ASN A 102 1.47 5.03 -12.46
C ASN A 102 0.27 5.97 -12.54
N TRP A 103 -0.79 5.66 -11.79
CA TRP A 103 -1.97 6.50 -11.66
C TRP A 103 -2.70 6.22 -10.36
N VAL A 104 -3.53 7.17 -9.95
CA VAL A 104 -4.38 7.05 -8.78
C VAL A 104 -5.82 7.30 -9.16
N ARG A 105 -6.73 6.58 -8.51
CA ARG A 105 -8.17 6.77 -8.63
C ARG A 105 -8.73 7.21 -7.30
N ILE A 106 -9.40 8.35 -7.29
CA ILE A 106 -10.06 8.90 -6.12
C ILE A 106 -11.56 8.80 -6.37
N GLU A 107 -12.25 8.10 -5.49
CA GLU A 107 -13.70 7.99 -5.51
C GLU A 107 -14.27 8.78 -4.34
N MET A 108 -15.10 9.76 -4.62
CA MET A 108 -15.78 10.57 -3.61
C MET A 108 -17.28 10.41 -3.76
N LYS A 109 -17.96 10.17 -2.64
CA LYS A 109 -19.41 10.16 -2.58
C LYS A 109 -19.88 11.44 -1.92
N HIS A 110 -20.80 12.17 -2.55
CA HIS A 110 -21.37 13.37 -1.96
C HIS A 110 -22.70 13.10 -1.26
N LYS A 111 -23.04 13.96 -0.30
CA LYS A 111 -24.36 13.95 0.36
C LYS A 111 -25.47 14.26 -0.63
N GLU A 112 -26.69 13.88 -0.29
CA GLU A 112 -27.86 14.23 -1.10
C GLU A 112 -28.02 15.75 -1.21
N THR A 113 -28.29 16.21 -2.43
CA THR A 113 -28.52 17.62 -2.73
C THR A 113 -30.01 17.85 -2.96
N SER A 114 -30.48 19.06 -2.64
CA SER A 114 -31.88 19.46 -2.87
C SER A 114 -32.23 19.52 -4.36
N ASN A 115 -31.25 19.87 -5.19
CA ASN A 115 -31.40 19.99 -6.64
C ASN A 115 -30.53 18.93 -7.34
N PRO A 116 -31.00 18.35 -8.45
CA PRO A 116 -30.16 17.48 -9.29
C PRO A 116 -28.94 18.25 -9.81
N LEU A 117 -27.76 17.67 -9.65
CA LEU A 117 -26.51 18.27 -10.13
C LEU A 117 -26.31 17.96 -11.62
N GLU A 118 -26.00 18.99 -12.41
CA GLU A 118 -25.67 18.80 -13.82
C GLU A 118 -24.24 18.25 -13.97
N PRO A 119 -24.02 17.11 -14.67
CA PRO A 119 -22.72 16.45 -14.73
C PRO A 119 -21.56 17.33 -15.21
N SER A 120 -21.76 18.13 -16.27
CA SER A 120 -20.68 18.94 -16.85
C SER A 120 -20.24 20.08 -15.93
N GLN A 121 -21.18 20.68 -15.19
CA GLN A 121 -20.93 21.71 -14.20
C GLN A 121 -20.22 21.14 -12.99
N LEU A 122 -20.66 19.98 -12.48
CA LEU A 122 -19.99 19.30 -11.38
C LEU A 122 -18.55 18.96 -11.77
N GLN A 123 -18.34 18.34 -12.93
CA GLN A 123 -17.00 18.01 -13.42
C GLN A 123 -16.08 19.24 -13.47
N ARG A 124 -16.60 20.37 -13.96
CA ARG A 124 -15.86 21.65 -13.97
C ARG A 124 -15.56 22.16 -12.57
N ALA A 125 -16.56 22.15 -11.67
CA ALA A 125 -16.37 22.60 -10.29
C ALA A 125 -15.34 21.75 -9.54
N ILE A 126 -15.35 20.43 -9.72
CA ILE A 126 -14.36 19.51 -9.15
C ILE A 126 -12.97 19.79 -9.74
N ALA A 127 -12.86 19.91 -11.07
CA ALA A 127 -11.58 20.22 -11.71
C ALA A 127 -11.00 21.56 -11.21
N SER A 128 -11.83 22.60 -11.09
CA SER A 128 -11.42 23.89 -10.54
C SER A 128 -11.01 23.81 -9.07
N ALA A 129 -11.76 23.09 -8.23
CA ALA A 129 -11.43 22.92 -6.82
C ALA A 129 -10.12 22.16 -6.59
N ILE A 130 -9.74 21.25 -7.51
CA ILE A 130 -8.44 20.57 -7.49
C ILE A 130 -7.33 21.56 -7.90
N GLN A 131 -7.58 22.40 -8.92
CA GLN A 131 -6.62 23.38 -9.41
C GLN A 131 -6.30 24.49 -8.42
N GLU A 132 -7.30 24.96 -7.68
CA GLU A 132 -7.14 26.02 -6.68
C GLU A 132 -6.30 25.59 -5.48
N ARG A 133 -6.00 24.30 -5.35
CA ARG A 133 -5.01 23.86 -4.36
C ARG A 133 -3.63 24.28 -4.83
N ASP A 134 -3.06 25.27 -4.13
CA ASP A 134 -1.73 25.88 -4.32
C ASP A 134 -0.53 24.90 -4.43
N ASN A 135 -0.79 23.59 -4.28
CA ASN A 135 0.17 22.51 -4.15
C ASN A 135 0.02 21.42 -5.23
N VAL A 136 -0.84 21.66 -6.23
CA VAL A 136 -1.05 20.78 -7.37
C VAL A 136 -0.16 21.23 -8.52
N ASP A 137 0.62 20.30 -9.09
CA ASP A 137 1.42 20.53 -10.30
C ASP A 137 0.53 21.21 -11.36
N PRO A 138 0.90 22.40 -11.88
CA PRO A 138 0.09 23.11 -12.87
C PRO A 138 -0.18 22.29 -14.15
N ASN A 139 0.60 21.23 -14.40
CA ASN A 139 0.40 20.30 -15.52
C ASN A 139 -0.58 19.15 -15.23
N LEU A 140 -1.07 19.00 -14.00
CA LEU A 140 -1.96 17.90 -13.58
C LEU A 140 -3.29 17.88 -14.36
N ASN A 141 -3.74 19.05 -14.84
CA ASN A 141 -5.01 19.23 -15.55
C ASN A 141 -5.12 18.38 -16.82
N SER A 142 -4.02 18.24 -17.56
CA SER A 142 -4.01 17.45 -18.80
C SER A 142 -4.14 15.94 -18.55
N LYS A 143 -4.05 15.51 -17.29
CA LYS A 143 -3.97 14.09 -16.88
C LYS A 143 -4.99 13.72 -15.80
N THR A 144 -5.91 14.64 -15.51
CA THR A 144 -7.00 14.46 -14.55
C THR A 144 -8.29 14.22 -15.33
N GLU A 145 -8.88 13.05 -15.17
CA GLU A 145 -10.17 12.69 -15.76
C GLU A 145 -11.22 12.64 -14.65
N VAL A 146 -12.29 13.43 -14.77
CA VAL A 146 -13.39 13.47 -13.78
C VAL A 146 -14.64 12.84 -14.39
N LYS A 147 -15.17 11.81 -13.75
CA LYS A 147 -16.44 11.15 -14.09
C LYS A 147 -17.43 11.34 -12.96
N TYR A 148 -18.72 11.40 -13.30
CA TYR A 148 -19.79 11.49 -12.33
C TYR A 148 -20.89 10.48 -12.65
N ASP A 149 -21.19 9.64 -11.66
CA ASP A 149 -22.34 8.76 -11.65
C ASP A 149 -23.44 9.41 -10.77
N VAL A 150 -24.51 9.86 -11.42
CA VAL A 150 -25.62 10.59 -10.80
C VAL A 150 -26.38 9.68 -9.83
N ASP A 151 -26.62 8.42 -10.21
CA ASP A 151 -27.43 7.48 -9.45
C ASP A 151 -26.71 7.04 -8.16
N ALA A 152 -25.38 6.87 -8.24
CA ALA A 152 -24.54 6.52 -7.10
C ALA A 152 -24.07 7.73 -6.28
N ARG A 153 -24.30 8.97 -6.75
CA ARG A 153 -23.69 10.22 -6.23
C ARG A 153 -22.17 10.15 -6.15
N LEU A 154 -21.57 9.46 -7.12
CA LEU A 154 -20.17 9.06 -7.08
C LEU A 154 -19.37 9.87 -8.08
N ILE A 155 -18.39 10.60 -7.57
CA ILE A 155 -17.40 11.35 -8.34
C ILE A 155 -16.14 10.48 -8.41
N THR A 156 -15.70 10.14 -9.61
CA THR A 156 -14.45 9.42 -9.84
C THR A 156 -13.44 10.36 -10.48
N ILE A 157 -12.27 10.49 -9.88
CA ILE A 157 -11.15 11.28 -10.39
C ILE A 157 -9.99 10.33 -10.65
N GLU A 158 -9.56 10.22 -11.90
CA GLU A 158 -8.33 9.51 -12.27
C GLU A 158 -7.22 10.53 -12.52
N VAL A 159 -6.11 10.41 -11.80
CA VAL A 159 -4.93 11.27 -11.97
C VAL A 159 -3.78 10.39 -12.44
N ARG A 160 -3.32 10.62 -13.68
CA ARG A 160 -2.22 9.85 -14.27
C ARG A 160 -0.89 10.56 -14.11
N LYS A 161 0.14 9.82 -13.71
CA LYS A 161 1.50 10.34 -13.58
C LYS A 161 2.04 10.77 -14.94
N ASN A 162 2.89 11.80 -14.93
CA ASN A 162 3.64 12.15 -16.12
C ASN A 162 4.80 11.18 -16.35
N PRO A 163 4.87 10.47 -17.50
CA PRO A 163 6.00 9.59 -17.78
C PRO A 163 7.34 10.35 -17.84
N ASP A 164 7.31 11.63 -18.20
CA ASP A 164 8.51 12.47 -18.29
C ASP A 164 8.90 13.14 -16.97
N ASP A 165 8.03 13.08 -15.95
CA ASP A 165 8.29 13.64 -14.62
C ASP A 165 8.12 12.58 -13.53
N GLN A 166 9.24 11.99 -13.15
CA GLN A 166 9.29 10.98 -12.09
C GLN A 166 9.19 11.58 -10.68
N THR A 167 9.31 12.90 -10.53
CA THR A 167 9.32 13.58 -9.22
C THR A 167 7.93 13.79 -8.63
N GLN A 168 6.89 13.57 -9.43
CA GLN A 168 5.50 13.68 -8.99
C GLN A 168 5.12 12.55 -8.02
N ASP A 169 4.86 12.92 -6.77
CA ASP A 169 4.36 12.04 -5.72
C ASP A 169 2.82 12.12 -5.65
N LEU A 170 2.15 11.21 -6.37
CA LEU A 170 0.69 11.09 -6.34
C LEU A 170 0.17 10.62 -4.97
N SER A 171 1.00 9.96 -4.17
CA SER A 171 0.63 9.52 -2.83
C SER A 171 0.46 10.71 -1.88
N LEU A 172 1.32 11.71 -2.03
CA LEU A 172 1.24 12.95 -1.26
C LEU A 172 -0.03 13.74 -1.59
N LEU A 173 -0.31 13.91 -2.88
CA LEU A 173 -1.51 14.60 -3.36
C LEU A 173 -2.78 13.95 -2.79
N THR A 174 -2.91 12.64 -2.97
CA THR A 174 -4.10 11.88 -2.52
C THR A 174 -4.26 11.89 -1.01
N TYR A 175 -3.16 11.85 -0.27
CA TYR A 175 -3.20 11.92 1.19
C TYR A 175 -3.76 13.26 1.68
N TYR A 176 -3.28 14.39 1.13
CA TYR A 176 -3.86 15.69 1.47
C TYR A 176 -5.34 15.79 1.08
N MET A 177 -5.71 15.30 -0.11
CA MET A 177 -7.12 15.25 -0.52
C MET A 177 -7.98 14.43 0.44
N GLU A 178 -7.49 13.28 0.89
CA GLU A 178 -8.17 12.45 1.88
C GLU A 178 -8.36 13.18 3.21
N LYS A 179 -7.32 13.84 3.72
CA LYS A 179 -7.39 14.59 4.99
C LYS A 179 -8.37 15.76 4.92
N ASP A 180 -8.45 16.46 3.80
CA ASP A 180 -9.38 17.58 3.62
C ASP A 180 -10.85 17.16 3.50
N VAL A 181 -11.11 15.90 3.11
CA VAL A 181 -12.47 15.33 3.08
C VAL A 181 -12.86 14.75 4.45
N VAL A 182 -11.97 13.98 5.08
CA VAL A 182 -12.27 13.27 6.33
C VAL A 182 -12.20 14.19 7.55
N VAL A 183 -11.70 15.43 7.42
CA VAL A 183 -11.52 16.42 8.49
C VAL A 183 -10.93 15.76 9.73
N GLN A 184 -9.68 15.33 9.64
CA GLN A 184 -8.93 14.88 10.81
C GLN A 184 -8.12 16.05 11.38
N SER A 185 -8.31 16.31 12.66
CA SER A 185 -7.92 17.50 13.45
C SER A 185 -6.41 17.79 13.58
N LEU A 186 -5.55 17.29 12.68
CA LEU A 186 -4.09 17.41 12.81
C LEU A 186 -3.52 18.71 12.22
N PHE A 187 -4.26 19.38 11.34
CA PHE A 187 -3.84 20.66 10.77
C PHE A 187 -4.75 21.76 11.31
N ASN A 188 -4.19 22.58 12.19
CA ASN A 188 -4.85 23.74 12.74
C ASN A 188 -5.19 24.69 11.58
N ASP A 189 -6.48 24.89 11.30
CA ASP A 189 -7.06 25.77 10.26
C ASP A 189 -7.09 25.26 8.80
N GLN A 190 -7.42 23.98 8.51
CA GLN A 190 -7.65 23.54 7.12
C GLN A 190 -9.09 23.69 6.61
N MET A 191 -9.18 24.25 5.40
CA MET A 191 -10.40 24.36 4.59
C MET A 191 -10.88 22.97 4.16
N LYS A 192 -12.06 22.55 4.64
CA LYS A 192 -12.73 21.33 4.18
C LYS A 192 -12.91 21.35 2.66
N PHE A 193 -12.69 20.22 1.99
CA PHE A 193 -12.93 20.10 0.55
C PHE A 193 -14.44 20.16 0.24
N GLU A 194 -14.92 21.37 -0.07
CA GLU A 194 -16.33 21.67 -0.35
C GLU A 194 -16.47 22.42 -1.68
N PRO A 195 -16.36 21.72 -2.82
CA PRO A 195 -16.48 22.34 -4.12
C PRO A 195 -17.84 23.02 -4.27
N THR A 196 -17.86 24.21 -4.87
CA THR A 196 -19.10 24.96 -5.10
C THR A 196 -19.67 24.62 -6.48
N VAL A 197 -20.89 24.10 -6.52
CA VAL A 197 -21.61 23.74 -7.74
C VAL A 197 -22.89 24.58 -7.79
N GLU A 198 -23.05 25.39 -8.84
CA GLU A 198 -24.17 26.32 -8.99
C GLU A 198 -24.42 27.26 -7.79
N GLY A 199 -23.37 27.57 -7.02
CA GLY A 199 -23.46 28.44 -5.84
C GLY A 199 -23.82 27.71 -4.54
N GLU A 200 -24.08 26.39 -4.60
CA GLU A 200 -24.23 25.54 -3.42
C GLU A 200 -22.92 24.81 -3.12
N LYS A 201 -22.57 24.70 -1.83
CA LYS A 201 -21.42 23.91 -1.38
C LYS A 201 -21.77 22.43 -1.41
N LEU A 202 -20.92 21.64 -2.06
CA LEU A 202 -21.09 20.20 -2.10
C LEU A 202 -20.37 19.55 -0.92
N GLU A 203 -21.13 18.93 -0.02
CA GLU A 203 -20.56 18.16 1.08
C GLU A 203 -20.21 16.74 0.64
N ILE A 204 -18.96 16.33 0.91
CA ILE A 204 -18.48 14.98 0.65
C ILE A 204 -18.74 14.08 1.88
N GLU A 205 -19.37 12.93 1.66
CA GLU A 205 -19.70 11.92 2.67
C GLU A 205 -18.52 10.96 2.91
N SER A 206 -17.88 10.49 1.84
CA SER A 206 -16.79 9.53 1.92
C SER A 206 -15.82 9.69 0.77
N ILE A 207 -14.57 9.31 1.00
CA ILE A 207 -13.50 9.24 0.00
C ILE A 207 -12.84 7.85 0.06
N MET A 208 -12.52 7.30 -1.10
CA MET A 208 -11.70 6.10 -1.26
C MET A 208 -10.61 6.39 -2.28
N VAL A 209 -9.37 6.00 -1.95
CA VAL A 209 -8.21 6.19 -2.83
C VAL A 209 -7.68 4.82 -3.23
N TYR A 210 -7.54 4.61 -4.54
CA TYR A 210 -6.91 3.42 -5.11
C TYR A 210 -5.62 3.82 -5.80
N TYR A 211 -4.54 3.14 -5.44
CA TYR A 211 -3.23 3.30 -6.03
C TYR A 211 -3.00 2.22 -7.08
N VAL A 212 -2.50 2.60 -8.25
CA VAL A 212 -2.16 1.66 -9.31
C VAL A 212 -0.70 1.84 -9.70
N ASP A 213 0.11 0.84 -9.33
CA ASP A 213 1.56 0.87 -9.47
C ASP A 213 2.03 0.62 -10.90
N GLU A 214 3.23 1.12 -11.23
CA GLU A 214 3.89 0.88 -12.53
C GLU A 214 4.29 -0.59 -12.75
N LYS A 215 4.51 -1.33 -11.66
CA LYS A 215 4.91 -2.74 -11.68
C LYS A 215 3.88 -3.56 -10.93
N GLU A 216 3.58 -4.76 -11.42
CA GLU A 216 2.76 -5.70 -10.66
C GLU A 216 3.44 -6.01 -9.31
N PRO A 217 2.67 -6.15 -8.22
CA PRO A 217 3.23 -6.45 -6.91
C PRO A 217 4.07 -7.72 -6.98
N THR A 218 5.37 -7.59 -6.70
CA THR A 218 6.26 -8.74 -6.66
C THR A 218 5.87 -9.60 -5.47
N LYS A 219 5.24 -10.74 -5.75
CA LYS A 219 4.89 -11.72 -4.73
C LYS A 219 6.14 -12.04 -3.91
N SER A 220 6.07 -11.67 -2.63
CA SER A 220 7.08 -11.99 -1.62
C SER A 220 7.59 -13.41 -1.81
N LYS A 221 8.88 -13.54 -2.16
CA LYS A 221 9.56 -14.83 -2.21
C LYS A 221 9.97 -15.17 -0.78
N GLN A 222 9.08 -15.82 -0.03
CA GLN A 222 9.51 -16.51 1.18
C GLN A 222 10.45 -17.64 0.77
N THR A 223 11.70 -17.58 1.21
CA THR A 223 12.65 -18.68 1.07
C THR A 223 12.13 -19.85 1.89
N LEU A 224 11.44 -20.78 1.25
CA LEU A 224 11.06 -22.06 1.84
C LEU A 224 12.36 -22.71 2.34
N THR A 225 12.48 -22.77 3.67
CA THR A 225 13.68 -23.27 4.32
C THR A 225 13.92 -24.72 3.93
N THR A 226 15.19 -25.05 3.74
CA THR A 226 15.76 -26.32 3.26
C THR A 226 15.19 -27.60 3.92
N GLY A 227 14.48 -27.48 5.05
CA GLY A 227 13.84 -28.60 5.75
C GLY A 227 12.70 -29.29 5.00
N PHE A 228 11.94 -28.59 4.15
CA PHE A 228 10.88 -29.24 3.37
C PHE A 228 11.42 -30.11 2.23
N LEU A 229 12.55 -29.71 1.63
CA LEU A 229 13.22 -30.46 0.57
C LEU A 229 13.93 -31.72 1.11
N THR A 230 14.44 -31.69 2.34
CA THR A 230 15.04 -32.88 2.97
C THR A 230 14.00 -33.92 3.35
N ALA A 231 12.84 -33.50 3.88
CA ALA A 231 11.78 -34.43 4.29
C ALA A 231 11.20 -35.24 3.11
N THR A 232 10.95 -34.56 1.99
CA THR A 232 10.47 -35.20 0.75
C THR A 232 11.50 -36.14 0.15
N GLY A 233 12.78 -35.76 0.13
CA GLY A 233 13.87 -36.64 -0.33
C GLY A 233 13.99 -37.94 0.48
N VAL A 234 13.86 -37.87 1.81
CA VAL A 234 13.92 -39.06 2.68
C VAL A 234 12.74 -40.00 2.41
N PHE A 235 11.53 -39.46 2.21
CA PHE A 235 10.34 -40.27 1.95
C PHE A 235 10.43 -41.00 0.59
N VAL A 236 10.92 -40.31 -0.44
CA VAL A 236 11.15 -40.92 -1.76
C VAL A 236 12.23 -42.01 -1.70
N MET A 237 13.33 -41.77 -0.97
CA MET A 237 14.36 -42.80 -0.79
C MET A 237 13.85 -44.03 -0.03
N ALA A 238 13.09 -43.84 1.04
CA ALA A 238 12.52 -44.94 1.82
C ALA A 238 11.54 -45.79 0.99
N THR A 239 10.70 -45.16 0.17
CA THR A 239 9.76 -45.87 -0.71
C THR A 239 10.49 -46.65 -1.81
N CYS A 240 11.53 -46.08 -2.43
CA CYS A 240 12.35 -46.77 -3.42
C CYS A 240 13.07 -48.00 -2.82
N VAL A 241 13.67 -47.86 -1.63
CA VAL A 241 14.31 -48.97 -0.92
C VAL A 241 13.29 -50.06 -0.56
N GLY A 242 12.12 -49.67 -0.05
CA GLY A 242 11.03 -50.61 0.25
C GLY A 242 10.59 -51.42 -0.98
N LEU A 243 10.43 -50.76 -2.13
CA LEU A 243 10.07 -51.43 -3.39
C LEU A 243 11.17 -52.37 -3.89
N LEU A 244 12.44 -51.99 -3.76
CA LEU A 244 13.59 -52.85 -4.10
C LEU A 244 13.63 -54.10 -3.23
N ILE A 245 13.44 -53.97 -1.92
CA ILE A 245 13.39 -55.11 -0.99
C ILE A 245 12.22 -56.05 -1.36
N LEU A 246 11.02 -55.51 -1.61
CA LEU A 246 9.87 -56.31 -2.03
C LEU A 246 10.12 -57.04 -3.36
N PHE A 247 10.79 -56.38 -4.32
CA PHE A 247 11.17 -57.00 -5.59
C PHE A 247 12.15 -58.16 -5.38
N LEU A 248 13.17 -57.99 -4.54
CA LEU A 248 14.15 -59.04 -4.24
C LEU A 248 13.52 -60.24 -3.51
N ILE A 249 12.63 -59.99 -2.54
CA ILE A 249 11.88 -61.06 -1.85
C ILE A 249 10.99 -61.81 -2.84
N ARG A 250 10.26 -61.10 -3.72
CA ARG A 250 9.44 -61.73 -4.77
C ARG A 250 10.28 -62.58 -5.71
N ARG A 251 11.46 -62.09 -6.12
CA ARG A 251 12.39 -62.84 -6.99
C ARG A 251 12.91 -64.10 -6.32
N GLN A 252 13.30 -64.03 -5.04
CA GLN A 252 13.75 -65.20 -4.29
C GLN A 252 12.63 -66.24 -4.12
N LYS A 253 11.42 -65.82 -3.76
CA LYS A 253 10.26 -66.72 -3.68
C LYS A 253 9.99 -67.39 -5.02
N ARG A 254 10.01 -66.65 -6.13
CA ARG A 254 9.79 -67.21 -7.48
C ARG A 254 10.84 -68.27 -7.85
N ASN A 255 12.11 -68.02 -7.51
CA ASN A 255 13.19 -68.99 -7.73
C ASN A 255 13.08 -70.23 -6.81
N GLN A 256 12.46 -70.12 -5.63
CA GLN A 256 12.18 -71.27 -4.76
C GLN A 256 11.01 -72.11 -5.28
N TYR A 257 9.95 -71.48 -5.79
CA TYR A 257 8.84 -72.20 -6.44
C TYR A 257 9.29 -72.98 -7.68
N GLU A 258 10.17 -72.41 -8.51
CA GLU A 258 10.76 -73.12 -9.67
C GLU A 258 11.58 -74.36 -9.25
N LYS A 259 12.26 -74.32 -8.10
CA LYS A 259 13.07 -75.45 -7.61
C LYS A 259 12.24 -76.54 -6.94
N ALA A 260 11.13 -76.19 -6.28
CA ALA A 260 10.22 -77.18 -5.69
C ALA A 260 9.46 -77.97 -6.78
N GLN A 261 9.14 -77.31 -7.89
CA GLN A 261 8.42 -77.94 -8.99
C GLN A 261 9.29 -78.91 -9.80
N THR A 262 10.62 -78.70 -9.84
CA THR A 262 11.56 -79.66 -10.45
C THR A 262 11.91 -80.84 -9.55
N SER A 263 11.91 -80.69 -8.22
CA SER A 263 12.15 -81.83 -7.31
C SER A 263 10.96 -82.80 -7.24
N GLU A 264 9.72 -82.33 -7.41
CA GLU A 264 8.54 -83.21 -7.46
C GLU A 264 8.42 -84.01 -8.77
N MET A 265 9.15 -83.62 -9.83
CA MET A 265 9.20 -84.35 -11.11
C MET A 265 10.32 -85.41 -11.17
N GLU A 266 11.16 -85.51 -10.14
CA GLU A 266 12.27 -86.50 -10.07
C GLU A 266 11.95 -87.66 -9.11
N GLU A 267 10.76 -87.68 -8.49
CA GLU A 267 10.31 -88.71 -7.55
C GLU A 267 9.17 -89.61 -8.10
N ILE A 268 9.05 -89.72 -9.43
CA ILE A 268 8.13 -90.67 -10.12
C ILE A 268 8.93 -91.64 -11.01
#